data_AF-A0A2K3LSP9-F1
#
_entry.id   AF-A0A2K3LSP9-F1
#
_cell.length_a   1.000
_cell.length_b   1.000
_cell.length_c   1.000
_cell.angle_alpha   90.00
_cell.angle_beta   90.00
_cell.angle_gamma   90.00
#
_symmetry.space_group_name_H-M   'P 1'
#
loop_
_entity.id
_entity.type
_entity.pdbx_description
1 polymer ?
#
loop_
_entity_poly.entity_id
_entity_poly.type
_entity_poly.pdbx_seq_one_letter_code
_entity_poly.pdbx_strand_id
1 'polypeptide(L)'
;MAMDYPPEKLHVYVSDDGGSSITLNGMKEAWKFAKWWIPFCTRYRILCRCPEAYFSDSENDSDDLTENVEFVADKRIIKEKYEAFKEGIIRVKEDQDHFGDTASITSQNHPSIVEVIQENSSGEIEQVKLPLLVYVSREKRPSHPHHFKAGALNAL
;
A
#
# COMPACT_ATOMS: atom_id res chain seq x y z
N MET A 1 -2.59 -3.78 -6.20
CA MET A 1 -3.14 -4.98 -5.52
C MET A 1 -4.56 -5.31 -5.98
N ALA A 2 -5.41 -4.34 -6.35
CA ALA A 2 -6.79 -4.57 -6.83
C ALA A 2 -6.87 -5.09 -8.29
N MET A 3 -6.13 -6.15 -8.63
CA MET A 3 -6.25 -6.79 -9.95
C MET A 3 -7.41 -7.79 -9.94
N ASP A 4 -8.00 -8.04 -11.11
CA ASP A 4 -8.99 -9.10 -11.28
C ASP A 4 -8.30 -10.48 -11.35
N TYR A 5 -7.77 -10.91 -10.20
CA TYR A 5 -7.05 -12.17 -10.05
C TYR A 5 -7.29 -12.73 -8.64
N PRO A 6 -7.31 -14.06 -8.46
CA PRO A 6 -7.51 -14.65 -7.14
C PRO A 6 -6.46 -14.16 -6.13
N PRO A 7 -6.87 -13.63 -4.96
CA PRO A 7 -5.95 -12.98 -4.03
C PRO A 7 -4.92 -13.96 -3.46
N GLU A 8 -5.25 -15.23 -3.32
CA GLU A 8 -4.32 -16.28 -2.87
C GLU A 8 -3.23 -16.63 -3.89
N LYS A 9 -3.38 -16.19 -5.15
CA LYS A 9 -2.41 -16.42 -6.22
C LYS A 9 -1.66 -15.15 -6.61
N LEU A 10 -2.08 -13.99 -6.12
CA LEU A 10 -1.40 -12.71 -6.36
C LEU A 10 -0.50 -12.38 -5.17
N HIS A 11 0.77 -12.17 -5.47
CA HIS A 11 1.75 -11.67 -4.51
C HIS A 11 2.38 -10.40 -5.07
N VAL A 12 2.50 -9.37 -4.24
CA VAL A 12 3.06 -8.07 -4.61
C VAL A 12 4.34 -7.86 -3.82
N TYR A 13 5.43 -7.67 -4.55
CA TYR A 13 6.74 -7.35 -3.99
C TYR A 13 7.07 -5.90 -4.29
N VAL A 14 7.47 -5.16 -3.26
CA VAL A 14 7.89 -3.76 -3.38
C VAL A 14 9.32 -3.66 -2.92
N SER A 15 10.22 -3.32 -3.83
CA SER A 15 11.63 -3.06 -3.52
C SER A 15 11.86 -1.57 -3.29
N ASP A 16 12.37 -1.21 -2.11
CA ASP A 16 12.86 0.14 -1.78
C ASP A 16 14.40 0.13 -1.68
N ASP A 17 15.05 0.84 -2.61
CA ASP A 17 16.51 0.97 -2.67
C ASP A 17 17.05 2.02 -1.68
N GLY A 18 16.18 2.83 -1.07
CA GLY A 18 16.53 3.83 -0.05
C GLY A 18 16.37 3.34 1.38
N GLY A 19 15.69 2.21 1.61
CA GLY A 19 15.48 1.64 2.94
C GLY A 19 14.75 2.58 3.90
N SER A 20 13.84 3.42 3.38
CA SER A 20 13.21 4.46 4.17
C SER A 20 12.08 3.90 5.02
N SER A 21 12.13 4.22 6.32
CA SER A 21 11.05 3.98 7.28
C SER A 21 9.72 4.60 6.84
N ILE A 22 9.75 5.79 6.21
CA ILE A 22 8.55 6.46 5.69
C ILE A 22 7.90 5.59 4.60
N THR A 23 8.69 5.05 3.68
CA THR A 23 8.17 4.16 2.62
C THR A 23 7.54 2.92 3.24
N LEU A 24 8.25 2.23 4.14
CA LEU A 24 7.76 1.03 4.81
C LEU A 24 6.44 1.28 5.56
N ASN A 25 6.38 2.33 6.39
CA ASN A 25 5.18 2.66 7.14
C ASN A 25 4.04 3.14 6.22
N GLY A 26 4.36 3.87 5.15
CA GLY A 26 3.39 4.22 4.13
C GLY A 26 2.77 3.00 3.44
N MET A 27 3.57 1.96 3.18
CA MET A 27 3.07 0.68 2.66
C MET A 27 2.15 -0.04 3.65
N LYS A 28 2.43 0.06 4.96
CA LYS A 28 1.53 -0.50 6.01
C LYS A 28 0.19 0.21 6.04
N GLU A 29 0.18 1.54 5.97
CA GLU A 29 -1.06 2.33 5.85
C GLU A 29 -1.83 2.01 4.56
N ALA A 30 -1.12 1.88 3.43
CA ALA A 30 -1.72 1.50 2.15
C ALA A 30 -2.36 0.11 2.21
N TRP A 31 -1.72 -0.85 2.88
CA TRP A 31 -2.27 -2.19 3.10
C TRP A 31 -3.52 -2.17 3.98
N LYS A 32 -3.54 -1.36 5.04
CA LYS A 32 -4.74 -1.17 5.88
C LYS A 32 -5.92 -0.64 5.05
N PHE A 33 -5.69 0.33 4.18
CA PHE A 33 -6.71 0.86 3.27
C PHE A 33 -7.15 -0.17 2.22
N ALA A 34 -6.22 -0.99 1.71
CA ALA A 34 -6.52 -2.01 0.71
C ALA A 34 -7.62 -3.00 1.15
N LYS A 35 -7.77 -3.24 2.46
CA LYS A 35 -8.88 -4.05 3.02
C LYS A 35 -10.26 -3.53 2.68
N TRP A 36 -10.40 -2.22 2.46
CA TRP A 36 -11.64 -1.57 2.08
C TRP A 36 -11.71 -1.39 0.56
N TRP A 37 -10.61 -0.95 -0.04
CA TRP A 37 -10.53 -0.63 -1.46
C TRP A 37 -10.70 -1.85 -2.36
N ILE A 38 -10.04 -2.97 -2.07
CA ILE A 38 -10.07 -4.16 -2.93
C ILE A 38 -11.48 -4.79 -3.00
N PRO A 39 -12.20 -5.02 -1.88
CA PRO A 39 -13.58 -5.50 -1.94
C PRO A 39 -14.51 -4.56 -2.69
N PHE A 40 -14.42 -3.24 -2.47
CA PHE A 40 -15.22 -2.26 -3.19
C PHE A 40 -14.98 -2.32 -4.70
N CYS A 41 -13.69 -2.31 -5.09
CA CYS A 41 -13.24 -2.48 -6.47
C CYS A 41 -13.79 -3.75 -7.13
N THR A 42 -13.84 -4.85 -6.39
CA THR A 42 -14.26 -6.16 -6.90
C THR A 42 -15.79 -6.23 -7.00
N ARG A 43 -16.50 -5.83 -5.93
CA ARG A 43 -17.96 -5.84 -5.81
C ARG A 43 -18.62 -5.04 -6.92
N TYR A 44 -18.14 -3.81 -7.15
CA TYR A 44 -18.73 -2.89 -8.13
C TYR A 44 -17.99 -2.84 -9.45
N ARG A 45 -17.01 -3.74 -9.66
CA ARG A 45 -16.22 -3.85 -10.91
C ARG A 45 -15.58 -2.52 -11.36
N ILE A 46 -15.13 -1.72 -10.41
CA ILE A 46 -14.53 -0.40 -10.66
C ILE A 46 -13.31 -0.53 -11.57
N LEU A 47 -13.32 0.11 -12.74
CA LEU A 47 -12.21 0.00 -13.70
C LEU A 47 -10.98 0.79 -13.24
N CYS A 48 -11.17 1.98 -12.68
CA CYS A 48 -10.08 2.80 -12.15
C CYS A 48 -9.58 2.27 -10.80
N ARG A 49 -8.49 1.50 -10.82
CA ARG A 49 -7.92 0.87 -9.60
C ARG A 49 -7.11 1.82 -8.73
N CYS A 50 -6.75 3.00 -9.25
CA CYS A 50 -6.03 4.03 -8.50
C CYS A 50 -7.04 4.89 -7.73
N PRO A 51 -7.03 4.89 -6.37
CA PRO A 51 -8.01 5.63 -5.57
C PRO A 51 -8.00 7.14 -5.84
N GLU A 52 -6.81 7.74 -5.95
CA GLU A 52 -6.68 9.18 -6.22
C GLU A 52 -7.34 9.55 -7.55
N ALA A 53 -7.05 8.79 -8.61
CA ALA A 53 -7.63 9.03 -9.93
C ALA A 53 -9.14 8.77 -9.93
N TYR A 54 -9.60 7.72 -9.25
CA TYR A 54 -11.02 7.38 -9.13
C TYR A 54 -11.83 8.49 -8.46
N PHE A 55 -11.33 9.06 -7.36
CA PHE A 55 -12.03 10.11 -6.62
C PHE A 55 -11.85 11.52 -7.18
N SER A 56 -10.87 11.72 -8.07
CA SER A 56 -10.62 13.02 -8.72
C SER A 56 -11.55 13.29 -9.90
N ASP A 57 -12.07 12.23 -10.54
CA ASP A 57 -12.90 12.34 -11.74
C ASP A 57 -14.30 11.78 -11.48
N SER A 58 -15.29 12.62 -11.74
CA SER A 58 -16.72 12.32 -11.55
C SER A 58 -17.27 11.33 -12.58
N GLU A 59 -16.57 11.09 -13.71
CA GLU A 59 -17.03 10.22 -14.81
C GLU A 59 -16.63 8.75 -14.62
N ASN A 60 -15.94 8.39 -13.53
CA ASN A 60 -15.49 7.01 -13.29
C ASN A 60 -16.61 6.04 -12.90
N ASP A 61 -17.81 6.54 -12.60
CA ASP A 61 -18.97 5.71 -12.28
C ASP A 61 -19.85 5.56 -13.53
N SER A 62 -20.37 4.35 -13.77
CA SER A 62 -21.44 4.18 -14.76
C SER A 62 -22.77 4.68 -14.21
N ASP A 63 -23.64 5.22 -15.07
CA ASP A 63 -24.98 5.73 -14.68
C ASP A 63 -25.77 4.73 -13.82
N ASP A 64 -25.78 3.45 -14.19
CA ASP A 64 -26.45 2.35 -13.44
C ASP A 64 -25.93 2.18 -11.99
N LEU A 65 -24.65 2.49 -11.74
CA LEU A 65 -24.10 2.44 -10.38
C LEU A 65 -24.56 3.63 -9.55
N THR A 66 -24.68 4.81 -10.17
CA THR A 66 -25.06 6.04 -9.45
C THR A 66 -26.50 6.02 -8.94
N GLU A 67 -27.38 5.23 -9.55
CA GLU A 67 -28.75 4.99 -9.09
C GLU A 67 -28.83 3.97 -7.93
N ASN A 68 -27.78 3.17 -7.73
CA ASN A 68 -27.74 2.16 -6.68
C ASN A 68 -27.41 2.79 -5.31
N VAL A 69 -28.41 2.81 -4.43
CA VAL A 69 -28.31 3.40 -3.08
C VAL A 69 -27.21 2.75 -2.22
N GLU A 70 -27.02 1.43 -2.32
CA GLU A 70 -25.98 0.72 -1.60
C GLU A 70 -24.59 1.12 -2.11
N PHE A 71 -24.42 1.22 -3.43
CA PHE A 71 -23.18 1.71 -4.03
C PHE A 71 -22.84 3.12 -3.57
N VAL A 72 -23.80 4.04 -3.58
CA VAL A 72 -23.57 5.44 -3.16
C VAL A 72 -23.16 5.50 -1.68
N ALA A 73 -23.80 4.69 -0.82
CA ALA A 73 -23.45 4.59 0.59
C ALA A 73 -22.04 4.01 0.79
N ASP A 74 -21.73 2.89 0.13
CA ASP A 74 -20.41 2.26 0.17
C ASP A 74 -19.33 3.19 -0.37
N LYS A 75 -19.55 3.85 -1.52
CA LYS A 75 -18.62 4.82 -2.11
C LYS A 75 -18.30 5.96 -1.14
N ARG A 76 -19.30 6.47 -0.41
CA ARG A 76 -19.08 7.50 0.62
C ARG A 76 -18.19 6.97 1.74
N ILE A 77 -18.46 5.78 2.26
CA ILE A 77 -17.64 5.15 3.31
C ILE A 77 -16.21 4.94 2.82
N ILE A 78 -16.01 4.44 1.61
CA ILE A 78 -14.68 4.21 1.03
C ILE A 78 -13.93 5.52 0.83
N LYS A 79 -14.62 6.60 0.43
CA LYS A 79 -14.03 7.94 0.35
C LYS A 79 -13.56 8.44 1.71
N GLU A 80 -14.37 8.27 2.76
CA GLU A 80 -13.97 8.60 4.14
C GLU A 80 -12.74 7.78 4.59
N LYS A 81 -12.69 6.49 4.28
CA LYS A 81 -11.51 5.64 4.54
C LYS A 81 -10.27 6.08 3.75
N TYR A 82 -10.46 6.56 2.51
CA TYR A 82 -9.37 7.05 1.68
C TYR A 82 -8.77 8.35 2.23
N GLU A 83 -9.61 9.28 2.68
CA GLU A 83 -9.14 10.51 3.36
C GLU A 83 -8.39 10.17 4.65
N ALA A 84 -8.92 9.26 5.48
CA ALA A 84 -8.23 8.80 6.69
C ALA A 84 -6.87 8.14 6.39
N PHE A 85 -6.76 7.40 5.27
CA PHE A 85 -5.49 6.86 4.79
C PHE A 85 -4.50 7.98 4.42
N LYS A 86 -4.93 9.00 3.67
CA LYS A 86 -4.07 10.15 3.32
C LYS A 86 -3.57 10.88 4.57
N GLU A 87 -4.44 11.10 5.56
CA GLU A 87 -4.04 11.64 6.86
C GLU A 87 -3.03 10.74 7.58
N GLY A 88 -3.23 9.42 7.56
CA GLY A 88 -2.30 8.44 8.13
C GLY A 88 -0.89 8.55 7.52
N ILE A 89 -0.79 8.73 6.21
CA ILE A 89 0.50 8.96 5.53
C ILE A 89 1.18 10.25 6.00
N ILE A 90 0.41 11.33 6.18
CA ILE A 90 0.94 12.61 6.69
C ILE A 90 1.50 12.43 8.10
N ARG A 91 0.76 11.75 8.99
CA ARG A 91 1.21 11.46 10.36
C ARG A 91 2.50 10.64 10.39
N VAL A 92 2.60 9.60 9.56
CA VAL A 92 3.84 8.81 9.43
C VAL A 92 5.05 9.67 9.08
N LYS A 93 4.85 10.68 8.22
CA LYS A 93 5.91 11.62 7.85
C LYS A 93 6.27 12.55 9.01
N GLU A 94 5.27 13.09 9.69
CA GLU A 94 5.47 13.96 10.86
C GLU A 94 6.19 13.21 11.99
N ASP A 95 5.76 11.99 12.33
CA ASP A 95 6.38 11.18 13.38
C ASP A 95 7.86 10.90 13.09
N GLN A 96 8.24 10.71 11.82
CA GLN A 96 9.63 10.53 11.38
C GLN A 96 10.46 11.80 11.56
N ASP A 97 9.92 12.96 11.23
CA ASP A 97 10.60 14.25 11.41
C ASP A 97 10.86 14.56 12.91
N HIS A 98 10.02 14.03 13.82
CA HIS A 98 10.18 14.19 15.27
C HIS A 98 11.14 13.17 15.92
N PHE A 99 11.41 12.04 15.26
CA PHE A 99 12.22 10.93 15.82
C PHE A 99 13.74 11.08 15.57
N GLY A 100 14.22 12.33 15.42
CA GLY A 100 15.61 12.77 15.27
C GLY A 100 16.74 11.72 15.29
N ASP A 101 17.48 11.64 14.18
CA ASP A 101 18.83 11.08 14.03
C ASP A 101 19.06 9.65 14.56
N THR A 102 18.61 8.64 13.79
CA THR A 102 19.40 7.40 13.68
C THR A 102 20.63 7.67 12.80
N ALA A 103 21.62 8.38 13.35
CA ALA A 103 22.84 8.82 12.64
C ALA A 103 23.65 7.70 11.94
N SER A 104 23.28 6.43 12.11
CA SER A 104 23.93 5.27 11.50
C SER A 104 23.23 4.74 10.24
N ILE A 105 21.91 4.97 10.07
CA ILE A 105 21.12 4.40 8.97
C ILE A 105 20.86 5.49 7.93
N THR A 106 21.47 5.35 6.76
CA THR A 106 21.26 6.23 5.61
C THR A 106 20.87 5.40 4.40
N SER A 107 20.36 6.03 3.35
CA SER A 107 20.06 5.36 2.07
C SER A 107 21.28 4.72 1.37
N GLN A 108 22.50 5.00 1.86
CA GLN A 108 23.75 4.41 1.38
C GLN A 108 24.36 3.41 2.38
N ASN A 109 23.86 3.38 3.62
CA ASN A 109 24.32 2.50 4.68
C ASN A 109 23.13 2.05 5.53
N HIS A 110 22.53 0.92 5.16
CA HIS A 110 21.43 0.34 5.92
C HIS A 110 21.44 -1.19 5.76
N PRO A 111 21.02 -1.94 6.79
CA PRO A 111 20.83 -3.39 6.66
C PRO A 111 19.69 -3.70 5.69
N SER A 112 19.60 -4.96 5.28
CA SER A 112 18.44 -5.44 4.53
C SER A 112 17.19 -5.48 5.41
N ILE A 113 16.03 -5.22 4.82
CA ILE A 113 14.72 -5.36 5.45
C ILE A 113 13.86 -6.24 4.54
N VAL A 114 13.25 -7.28 5.11
CA VAL A 114 12.20 -8.06 4.44
C VAL A 114 11.03 -8.13 5.40
N GLU A 115 9.92 -7.53 5.02
CA GLU A 115 8.71 -7.50 5.85
C GLU A 115 7.51 -7.98 5.03
N VAL A 116 6.84 -9.02 5.53
CA VAL A 116 5.54 -9.46 5.04
C VAL A 116 4.48 -8.62 5.74
N ILE A 117 3.85 -7.71 4.99
CA ILE A 117 2.84 -6.80 5.53
C ILE A 117 1.50 -7.53 5.55
N GLN A 118 1.08 -7.89 6.77
CA GLN A 118 -0.19 -8.52 7.06
C GLN A 118 -0.64 -8.16 8.48
N GLU A 119 -1.93 -8.26 8.77
CA GLU A 119 -2.44 -8.21 10.14
C GLU A 119 -2.57 -9.62 10.70
N ASN A 120 -2.05 -9.82 11.92
CA ASN A 120 -2.32 -11.01 12.71
C ASN A 120 -3.69 -10.84 13.40
N SER A 121 -4.79 -11.03 12.69
CA SER A 121 -6.12 -11.05 13.32
C SER A 121 -6.46 -12.49 13.75
N SER A 122 -6.36 -12.75 15.05
CA SER A 122 -6.77 -14.00 15.71
C SER A 122 -8.29 -14.08 15.93
N GLY A 123 -9.11 -13.50 15.05
CA GLY A 123 -10.55 -13.32 15.28
C GLY A 123 -11.43 -13.67 14.09
N GLU A 124 -12.55 -14.33 14.38
CA GLU A 124 -13.58 -14.93 13.51
C GLU A 124 -14.41 -13.94 12.66
N ILE A 125 -13.82 -12.87 12.14
CA ILE A 125 -14.47 -12.02 11.13
C ILE A 125 -14.00 -12.51 9.77
N GLU A 126 -14.91 -12.70 8.80
CA GLU A 126 -14.57 -13.04 7.41
C GLU A 126 -13.36 -12.21 6.95
N GLN A 127 -12.17 -12.83 6.98
CA GLN A 127 -10.94 -12.16 6.59
C GLN A 127 -11.04 -11.92 5.10
N VAL A 128 -11.20 -10.65 4.71
CA VAL A 128 -10.99 -10.22 3.33
C VAL A 128 -9.61 -10.73 2.92
N LYS A 129 -9.58 -11.74 2.05
CA LYS A 129 -8.34 -12.30 1.53
C LYS A 129 -7.69 -11.26 0.64
N LEU A 130 -6.62 -10.64 1.13
CA LEU A 130 -5.81 -9.71 0.37
C LEU A 130 -4.63 -10.45 -0.27
N PRO A 131 -4.17 -9.98 -1.44
CA PRO A 131 -2.87 -10.39 -1.98
C PRO A 131 -1.76 -10.19 -0.94
N LEU A 132 -0.80 -11.11 -0.90
CA LEU A 132 0.38 -10.96 -0.04
C LEU A 132 1.15 -9.71 -0.47
N LEU A 133 1.53 -8.86 0.48
CA LEU A 133 2.40 -7.72 0.24
C LEU A 133 3.72 -7.91 0.96
N VAL A 134 4.82 -7.96 0.20
CA VAL A 134 6.17 -8.12 0.73
C VAL A 134 6.96 -6.86 0.41
N TYR A 135 7.41 -6.18 1.46
CA TYR A 135 8.36 -5.09 1.37
C TYR A 135 9.78 -5.64 1.45
N VAL A 136 10.63 -5.22 0.52
CA VAL A 136 12.03 -5.62 0.44
C VAL A 136 12.89 -4.38 0.34
N SER A 137 13.90 -4.27 1.18
CA SER A 137 15.00 -3.33 1.02
C SER A 137 16.30 -4.11 1.12
N ARG A 138 17.16 -3.98 0.11
CA ARG A 138 18.43 -4.70 0.07
C ARG A 138 19.42 -4.04 1.00
N GLU A 139 20.39 -4.80 1.49
CA GLU A 139 21.49 -4.19 2.24
C GLU A 139 22.30 -3.25 1.34
N LYS A 140 22.68 -2.09 1.88
CA LYS A 140 23.61 -1.16 1.26
C LYS A 140 24.74 -0.82 2.21
N ARG A 141 25.96 -0.80 1.66
CA ARG A 141 27.18 -0.39 2.35
C ARG A 141 27.97 0.57 1.47
N PRO A 142 28.56 1.65 2.00
CA PRO A 142 29.35 2.59 1.21
C PRO A 142 30.57 1.94 0.52
N SER A 143 31.08 0.85 1.09
CA SER A 143 32.21 0.09 0.55
C SER A 143 31.84 -0.87 -0.59
N HIS A 144 30.55 -1.08 -0.87
CA HIS A 144 30.08 -2.03 -1.86
C HIS A 144 29.34 -1.30 -2.98
N PRO A 145 29.86 -1.30 -4.22
CA PRO A 145 29.14 -0.73 -5.34
C PRO A 145 27.84 -1.51 -5.56
N HIS A 146 26.78 -0.80 -5.88
CA HIS A 146 25.49 -1.41 -6.20
C HIS A 146 25.04 -0.98 -7.59
N HIS A 147 24.35 -1.88 -8.27
CA HIS A 147 23.57 -1.53 -9.44
C HIS A 147 22.18 -1.11 -8.94
N PHE A 148 21.74 0.09 -9.31
CA PHE A 148 20.45 0.69 -8.94
C PHE A 148 19.26 -0.22 -9.29
N LYS A 149 18.58 0.04 -10.41
CA LYS A 149 17.41 -0.76 -10.82
C LYS A 149 17.78 -2.20 -11.17
N ALA A 150 18.91 -2.41 -11.85
CA ALA A 150 19.33 -3.76 -12.25
C ALA A 150 19.61 -4.65 -11.03
N GLY A 151 20.28 -4.13 -10.01
CA GLY A 151 20.52 -4.89 -8.79
C GLY A 151 19.25 -5.08 -7.97
N ALA A 152 18.37 -4.08 -7.91
CA ALA A 152 17.11 -4.18 -7.18
C ALA A 152 16.20 -5.26 -7.78
N LEU A 153 16.08 -5.28 -9.11
CA LEU A 153 15.24 -6.24 -9.82
C LEU A 153 15.79 -7.67 -9.73
N ASN A 154 17.12 -7.86 -9.78
CA ASN A 154 17.73 -9.19 -9.70
C ASN A 154 17.67 -9.81 -8.29
N ALA A 155 17.44 -8.99 -7.26
CA ALA A 155 17.33 -9.47 -5.88
C ALA A 155 15.89 -9.83 -5.48
N LEU A 156 14.91 -9.38 -6.27
CA LEU A 156 13.50 -9.75 -6.17
C LEU A 156 13.25 -11.08 -6.88
#